data_AF-A0A397J0F7-F1
#
_entry.id   AF-A0A397J0F7-F1
#
_cell.length_a   1.000
_cell.length_b   1.000
_cell.length_c   1.000
_cell.angle_alpha   90.00
_cell.angle_beta   90.00
_cell.angle_gamma   90.00
#
_symmetry.space_group_name_H-M   'P 1'
#
loop_
_entity.id
_entity.type
_entity.pdbx_description
1 polymer ?
#
loop_
_entity_poly.entity_id
_entity_poly.type
_entity_poly.pdbx_seq_one_letter_code
_entity_poly.pdbx_strand_id
1 'polypeptide(L)'
;MEEQSTEPKTHKTLTPEYLEWEAEITVAPGISIDEIRPKLCKRYKEETGLDPWINFDSSQIMTNIQPKINLPELVWQRFEVIWDAFYNLVSGYDELKNENIKIKTENAKLKHDLDEFKKELESKKNRKFQEKCILIAQVLLGEKPIIEYRPPFLNGLELDAFFQKYRVALEVQGAQHRLHSTSWYKDVKKLEDVVNRDRKKRCICQDNGIFLLEVWYDEKPEIVIPERIQKIKGFVNQAFKIFDL
;
A
#
# COMPACT_ATOMS: atom_id res chain seq x y z
N MET A 1 -31.03 -4.35 41.57
CA MET A 1 -30.18 -3.40 42.31
C MET A 1 -28.94 -4.18 42.70
N GLU A 2 -27.92 -4.13 41.85
CA GLU A 2 -26.58 -4.65 42.14
C GLU A 2 -25.66 -3.44 42.18
N GLU A 3 -25.12 -3.15 43.36
CA GLU A 3 -24.08 -2.15 43.56
C GLU A 3 -22.78 -2.66 42.91
N GLN A 4 -22.37 -2.02 41.81
CA GLN A 4 -20.99 -2.12 41.34
C GLN A 4 -20.13 -1.19 42.20
N SER A 5 -19.37 -1.81 43.09
CA SER A 5 -18.25 -1.21 43.81
C SER A 5 -17.22 -0.68 42.80
N THR A 6 -17.14 0.63 42.66
CA THR A 6 -16.05 1.30 41.95
C THR A 6 -14.85 1.41 42.90
N GLU A 7 -13.90 0.48 42.81
CA GLU A 7 -12.58 0.68 43.40
C GLU A 7 -11.89 1.88 42.73
N PRO A 8 -11.28 2.79 43.52
CA PRO A 8 -10.56 3.94 42.96
C PRO A 8 -9.34 3.47 42.18
N LYS A 9 -9.22 3.91 40.92
CA LYS A 9 -8.04 3.68 40.08
C LYS A 9 -6.85 4.41 40.70
N THR A 10 -6.00 3.70 41.45
CA THR A 10 -4.76 4.24 41.99
C THR A 10 -3.79 4.52 40.83
N HIS A 11 -3.55 5.80 40.54
CA HIS A 11 -2.49 6.17 39.61
C HIS A 11 -1.15 5.90 40.29
N LYS A 12 -0.18 5.32 39.60
CA LYS A 12 1.17 5.09 40.17
C LYS A 12 2.15 6.03 39.51
N THR A 13 2.91 6.75 40.31
CA THR A 13 3.92 7.72 39.83
C THR A 13 5.27 7.39 40.47
N LEU A 14 6.36 7.72 39.78
CA LEU A 14 7.72 7.48 40.24
C LEU A 14 8.06 8.38 41.44
N THR A 15 8.84 7.85 42.38
CA THR A 15 9.32 8.58 43.56
C THR A 15 10.34 9.67 43.18
N PRO A 16 10.41 10.79 43.89
CA PRO A 16 11.49 11.78 43.73
C PRO A 16 12.89 11.16 43.91
N GLU A 17 13.04 10.24 44.85
CA GLU A 17 14.28 9.51 45.11
C GLU A 17 14.71 8.64 43.92
N TYR A 18 13.75 8.00 43.24
CA TYR A 18 14.01 7.27 42.00
C TYR A 18 14.44 8.20 40.86
N LEU A 19 13.84 9.38 40.74
CA LEU A 19 14.18 10.33 39.67
C LEU A 19 15.59 10.93 39.86
N GLU A 20 15.98 11.20 41.10
CA GLU A 20 17.34 11.66 41.44
C GLU A 20 18.37 10.55 41.17
N TRP A 21 18.07 9.31 41.57
CA TRP A 21 18.90 8.14 41.25
C TRP A 21 19.00 7.87 39.74
N GLU A 22 17.90 8.01 38.99
CA GLU A 22 17.88 7.85 37.53
C GLU A 22 18.72 8.92 36.83
N ALA A 23 18.76 10.15 37.35
CA ALA A 23 19.56 11.25 36.80
C ALA A 23 21.08 11.02 36.92
N GLU A 24 21.53 10.18 37.86
CA GLU A 24 22.93 9.78 37.99
C GLU A 24 23.36 8.73 36.95
N ILE A 25 22.41 8.11 36.25
CA ILE A 25 22.68 7.08 35.24
C ILE A 25 22.98 7.73 33.90
N THR A 26 24.20 7.53 33.39
CA THR A 26 24.55 7.95 32.03
C THR A 26 23.99 6.96 31.01
N VAL A 27 22.95 7.35 30.27
CA VAL A 27 22.37 6.55 29.18
C VAL A 27 23.03 6.89 27.85
N ALA A 28 23.36 5.89 27.04
CA ALA A 28 23.94 6.10 25.72
C ALA A 28 22.99 6.91 24.80
N PRO A 29 23.50 7.81 23.94
CA PRO A 29 22.66 8.60 23.05
C PRO A 29 21.84 7.69 22.13
N GLY A 30 20.52 7.91 22.09
CA GLY A 30 19.59 7.18 21.20
C GLY A 30 18.72 6.12 21.88
N ILE A 31 18.88 5.87 23.19
CA ILE A 31 18.01 4.97 23.96
C ILE A 31 16.93 5.80 24.67
N SER A 32 15.66 5.45 24.45
CA SER A 32 14.55 6.08 25.16
C SER A 32 14.50 5.61 26.62
N ILE A 33 14.42 6.55 27.56
CA ILE A 33 14.24 6.26 29.00
C ILE A 33 12.97 5.44 29.23
N ASP A 34 11.89 5.70 28.47
CA ASP A 34 10.64 4.95 28.58
C ASP A 34 10.81 3.46 28.23
N GLU A 35 11.72 3.14 27.29
CA GLU A 35 11.95 1.78 26.81
C GLU A 35 12.73 0.93 27.82
N ILE A 36 13.60 1.58 28.61
CA ILE A 36 14.42 0.91 29.63
C ILE A 36 13.86 1.05 31.05
N ARG A 37 12.80 1.85 31.25
CA ARG A 37 12.17 2.12 32.55
C ARG A 37 11.86 0.85 33.37
N PRO A 38 11.31 -0.24 32.81
CA PRO A 38 11.05 -1.45 33.60
C PRO A 38 12.33 -2.07 34.20
N LYS A 39 13.47 -1.96 33.48
CA LYS A 39 14.76 -2.48 33.96
C LYS A 39 15.38 -1.56 35.02
N LEU A 40 15.22 -0.25 34.86
CA LEU A 40 15.70 0.75 35.83
C LEU A 40 14.94 0.63 37.16
N CYS A 41 13.62 0.53 37.11
CA CYS A 41 12.78 0.27 38.29
C CYS A 41 13.19 -1.00 39.05
N LYS A 42 13.49 -2.08 38.31
CA LYS A 42 13.95 -3.34 38.92
C LYS A 42 15.29 -3.16 39.63
N ARG A 43 16.25 -2.53 38.96
CA ARG A 43 17.60 -2.29 39.48
C ARG A 43 17.60 -1.38 40.71
N TYR A 44 16.83 -0.29 40.67
CA TYR A 44 16.65 0.61 41.82
C TYR A 44 16.17 -0.16 43.05
N LYS A 45 15.18 -1.04 42.89
CA LYS A 45 14.64 -1.86 43.98
C LYS A 45 15.66 -2.86 44.54
N GLU A 46 16.52 -3.42 43.69
CA GLU A 46 17.59 -4.34 44.10
C GLU A 46 18.73 -3.61 44.84
N GLU A 47 19.08 -2.40 44.42
CA GLU A 47 20.20 -1.63 44.99
C GLU A 47 19.82 -0.87 46.27
N THR A 48 18.62 -0.31 46.35
CA THR A 48 18.18 0.54 47.47
C THR A 48 17.22 -0.15 48.44
N GLY A 49 16.56 -1.23 47.99
CA GLY A 49 15.45 -1.86 48.72
C GLY A 49 14.14 -1.07 48.71
N LEU A 50 14.08 0.09 48.04
CA LEU A 50 12.90 0.97 47.98
C LEU A 50 12.01 0.65 46.76
N ASP A 51 10.70 0.86 46.89
CA ASP A 51 9.79 0.70 45.75
C ASP A 51 9.86 1.96 44.86
N PRO A 52 10.10 1.81 43.54
CA PRO A 52 10.17 2.96 42.64
C PRO A 52 8.81 3.62 42.41
N TRP A 53 7.70 2.95 42.75
CA TRP A 53 6.35 3.43 42.54
C TRP A 53 5.70 3.85 43.85
N ILE A 54 5.17 5.07 43.89
CA ILE A 54 4.20 5.46 44.91
C ILE A 54 2.80 5.12 44.39
N ASN A 55 2.04 4.39 45.19
CA ASN A 55 0.60 4.28 44.97
C ASN A 55 -0.02 5.63 45.35
N PHE A 56 -0.46 6.38 44.34
CA PHE A 56 -1.11 7.67 44.52
C PHE A 56 -2.57 7.39 44.88
N ASP A 57 -2.83 7.33 46.18
CA ASP A 57 -4.19 7.41 46.69
C ASP A 57 -4.52 8.91 46.78
N SER A 58 -5.24 9.45 45.79
CA SER A 58 -5.56 10.89 45.70
C SER A 58 -6.21 11.42 46.99
N SER A 59 -6.87 10.53 47.72
CA SER A 59 -7.46 10.71 49.05
C SER A 59 -6.44 11.15 50.12
N GLN A 60 -5.21 10.61 50.09
CA GLN A 60 -4.19 10.83 51.13
C GLN A 60 -3.34 12.09 50.89
N ILE A 61 -3.31 12.61 49.67
CA ILE A 61 -2.49 13.78 49.32
C ILE A 61 -3.16 15.07 49.77
N MET A 62 -4.49 15.17 49.65
CA MET A 62 -5.22 16.29 50.25
C MET A 62 -5.07 16.34 51.79
N THR A 63 -4.95 15.19 52.45
CA THR A 63 -4.77 15.14 53.91
C THR A 63 -3.33 15.34 54.37
N ASN A 64 -2.32 14.95 53.56
CA ASN A 64 -0.90 15.04 53.92
C ASN A 64 -0.16 16.28 53.37
N ILE A 65 -0.74 17.04 52.41
CA ILE A 65 -0.27 18.39 52.02
C ILE A 65 -0.87 19.48 52.94
N GLN A 66 -1.82 19.12 53.80
CA GLN A 66 -2.08 19.89 55.02
C GLN A 66 -1.09 19.49 56.14
N PRO A 67 0.15 20.02 56.17
CA PRO A 67 0.78 20.16 57.47
C PRO A 67 1.36 21.55 57.64
N LYS A 68 0.94 22.24 58.71
CA LYS A 68 1.84 22.99 59.62
C LYS A 68 2.86 23.97 58.99
N ILE A 69 2.65 24.42 57.75
CA ILE A 69 3.39 25.49 57.11
C ILE A 69 2.32 26.47 56.64
N ASN A 70 2.24 27.64 57.28
CA ASN A 70 1.48 28.77 56.75
C ASN A 70 2.20 29.27 55.50
N LEU A 71 2.01 28.61 54.36
CA LEU A 71 2.34 29.21 53.08
C LEU A 71 1.38 30.40 52.89
N PRO A 72 1.88 31.61 52.60
CA PRO A 72 1.00 32.73 52.29
C PRO A 72 0.08 32.34 51.14
N GLU A 73 -1.21 32.65 51.25
CA GLU A 73 -2.25 32.46 50.23
C GLU A 73 -1.78 32.80 48.81
N LEU A 74 -0.95 33.83 48.69
CA LEU A 74 -0.34 34.31 47.45
C LEU A 74 0.57 33.27 46.73
N VAL A 75 1.23 32.38 47.48
CA VAL A 75 2.08 31.31 46.94
C VAL A 75 1.22 30.18 46.39
N TRP A 76 0.12 29.85 47.08
CA TRP A 76 -0.85 28.85 46.61
C TRP A 76 -1.55 29.32 45.32
N GLN A 77 -1.98 30.58 45.28
CA GLN A 77 -2.58 31.17 44.08
C GLN A 77 -1.64 31.16 42.87
N ARG A 78 -0.32 31.38 43.05
CA ARG A 78 0.65 31.27 41.95
C ARG A 78 0.84 29.83 41.48
N PHE A 79 0.74 28.84 42.37
CA PHE A 79 0.83 27.44 42.01
C PHE A 79 -0.37 26.99 41.18
N GLU A 80 -1.60 27.33 41.59
CA GLU A 80 -2.84 27.03 40.84
C GLU A 80 -2.79 27.60 39.41
N VAL A 81 -2.34 28.84 39.23
CA VAL A 81 -2.21 29.45 37.89
C VAL A 81 -1.22 28.70 37.00
N ILE A 82 -0.10 28.24 37.57
CA ILE A 82 0.92 27.48 36.82
C ILE A 82 0.40 26.07 36.49
N TRP A 83 -0.30 25.44 37.44
CA TRP A 83 -0.90 24.12 37.27
C TRP A 83 -1.97 24.12 36.18
N ASP A 84 -2.88 25.10 36.19
CA ASP A 84 -3.89 25.28 35.15
C ASP A 84 -3.27 25.52 33.77
N ALA A 85 -2.23 26.36 33.70
CA ALA A 85 -1.51 26.60 32.44
C ALA A 85 -0.86 25.31 31.91
N PHE A 86 -0.27 24.51 32.79
CA PHE A 86 0.32 23.22 32.43
C PHE A 86 -0.74 22.19 32.01
N TYR A 87 -1.83 22.05 32.76
CA TYR A 87 -2.92 21.14 32.44
C TYR A 87 -3.57 21.45 31.09
N ASN A 88 -3.80 22.73 30.80
CA ASN A 88 -4.33 23.19 29.51
C ASN A 88 -3.35 22.91 28.36
N LEU A 89 -2.04 23.08 28.58
CA LEU A 89 -1.02 22.77 27.58
C LEU A 89 -0.97 21.27 27.25
N VAL A 90 -1.01 20.41 28.28
CA VAL A 90 -1.00 18.95 28.11
C VAL A 90 -2.28 18.49 27.40
N SER A 91 -3.44 19.01 27.82
CA SER A 91 -4.73 18.69 27.20
C SER A 91 -4.75 19.09 25.72
N GLY A 92 -4.26 20.28 25.37
CA GLY A 92 -4.14 20.74 23.99
C GLY A 92 -3.17 19.90 23.15
N TYR A 93 -2.09 19.38 23.75
CA TYR A 93 -1.19 18.44 23.08
C TYR A 93 -1.87 17.12 22.73
N ASP A 94 -2.67 16.55 23.65
CA ASP A 94 -3.38 15.30 23.41
C ASP A 94 -4.46 15.45 22.31
N GLU A 95 -5.15 16.60 22.27
CA GLU A 95 -6.09 16.92 21.18
C GLU A 95 -5.39 16.96 19.82
N LEU A 96 -4.29 17.70 19.70
CA LEU A 96 -3.49 17.78 18.49
C LEU A 96 -2.94 16.41 18.05
N LYS A 97 -2.54 15.58 19.01
CA LYS A 97 -2.08 14.22 18.75
C LYS A 97 -3.19 13.35 18.18
N ASN A 98 -4.40 13.44 18.72
CA ASN A 98 -5.58 12.71 18.23
C ASN A 98 -5.98 13.18 16.82
N GLU A 99 -5.97 14.48 16.56
CA GLU A 99 -6.23 15.04 15.22
C GLU A 99 -5.19 14.53 14.20
N ASN A 100 -3.91 14.49 14.58
CA ASN A 100 -2.86 13.99 13.70
C ASN A 100 -3.03 12.49 13.38
N ILE A 101 -3.48 11.68 14.35
CA ILE A 101 -3.82 10.26 14.11
C ILE A 101 -4.96 10.14 13.10
N LYS A 102 -6.00 10.97 13.24
CA LYS A 102 -7.13 11.01 12.29
C LYS A 102 -6.67 11.40 10.88
N ILE A 103 -5.89 12.47 10.76
CA ILE A 103 -5.34 12.95 9.48
C ILE A 103 -4.47 11.87 8.83
N LYS A 104 -3.61 11.18 9.59
CA LYS A 104 -2.78 10.08 9.07
C LYS A 104 -3.64 8.94 8.51
N THR A 105 -4.73 8.61 9.18
CA THR A 105 -5.65 7.56 8.76
C THR A 105 -6.39 7.95 7.48
N GLU A 106 -6.89 9.18 7.40
CA GLU A 106 -7.53 9.73 6.20
C GLU A 106 -6.57 9.80 5.01
N ASN A 107 -5.33 10.23 5.24
CA ASN A 107 -4.28 10.25 4.21
C ASN A 107 -3.95 8.85 3.68
N ALA A 108 -3.92 7.84 4.56
CA ALA A 108 -3.71 6.46 4.14
C ALA A 108 -4.87 5.96 3.25
N LYS A 109 -6.11 6.31 3.61
CA LYS A 109 -7.31 5.97 2.82
C LYS A 109 -7.30 6.67 1.46
N LEU A 110 -7.06 7.98 1.42
CA LEU A 110 -6.97 8.74 0.18
C LEU A 110 -5.87 8.21 -0.76
N LYS A 111 -4.74 7.77 -0.20
CA LYS A 111 -3.66 7.16 -0.99
C LYS A 111 -4.08 5.83 -1.61
N HIS A 112 -4.84 5.02 -0.88
CA HIS A 112 -5.41 3.78 -1.40
C HIS A 112 -6.41 4.07 -2.53
N ASP A 113 -7.36 4.97 -2.30
CA ASP A 113 -8.39 5.33 -3.28
C ASP A 113 -7.77 5.88 -4.57
N LEU A 114 -6.71 6.70 -4.45
CA LEU A 114 -5.98 7.23 -5.60
C LEU A 114 -5.25 6.15 -6.40
N ASP A 115 -4.72 5.10 -5.75
CA ASP A 115 -4.12 3.95 -6.44
C ASP A 115 -5.18 3.13 -7.18
N GLU A 116 -6.35 2.94 -6.57
CA GLU A 116 -7.50 2.26 -7.18
C GLU A 116 -8.02 3.03 -8.41
N PHE A 117 -8.24 4.34 -8.29
CA PHE A 117 -8.66 5.19 -9.42
C PHE A 117 -7.65 5.18 -10.56
N LYS A 118 -6.35 5.16 -10.27
CA LYS A 118 -5.31 5.04 -11.30
C LYS A 118 -5.40 3.71 -12.04
N LYS A 119 -5.59 2.60 -11.33
CA LYS A 119 -5.78 1.26 -11.95
C LYS A 119 -7.03 1.22 -12.83
N GLU A 120 -8.13 1.81 -12.37
CA GLU A 120 -9.38 1.87 -13.14
C GLU A 120 -9.24 2.74 -14.40
N LEU A 121 -8.53 3.86 -14.30
CA LEU A 121 -8.28 4.73 -15.44
C LEU A 121 -7.43 4.03 -16.52
N GLU A 122 -6.37 3.33 -16.09
CA GLU A 122 -5.51 2.57 -17.01
C GLU A 122 -6.26 1.38 -17.64
N SER A 123 -7.09 0.65 -16.88
CA SER A 123 -7.89 -0.44 -17.45
C SER A 123 -8.88 0.07 -18.51
N LYS A 124 -9.52 1.23 -18.27
CA LYS A 124 -10.41 1.87 -19.25
C LYS A 124 -9.67 2.31 -20.51
N LYS A 125 -8.45 2.85 -20.39
CA LYS A 125 -7.62 3.21 -21.55
C LYS A 125 -7.23 1.98 -22.37
N ASN A 126 -6.76 0.93 -21.70
CA ASN A 126 -6.36 -0.32 -22.34
C ASN A 126 -7.53 -0.95 -23.10
N ARG A 127 -8.73 -0.99 -22.48
CA ARG A 127 -9.93 -1.49 -23.14
C ARG A 127 -10.28 -0.69 -24.40
N LYS A 128 -10.29 0.65 -24.33
CA LYS A 128 -10.53 1.51 -25.50
C LYS A 128 -9.52 1.28 -26.61
N PHE A 129 -8.25 1.09 -26.25
CA PHE A 129 -7.18 0.83 -27.21
C PHE A 129 -7.35 -0.54 -27.87
N GLN A 130 -7.69 -1.57 -27.10
CA GLN A 130 -7.98 -2.92 -27.60
C GLN A 130 -9.17 -2.93 -28.56
N GLU A 131 -10.29 -2.31 -28.17
CA GLU A 131 -11.48 -2.16 -29.02
C GLU A 131 -11.14 -1.47 -30.35
N LYS A 132 -10.31 -0.43 -30.31
CA LYS A 132 -9.83 0.26 -31.52
C LYS A 132 -8.99 -0.64 -32.42
N CYS A 133 -8.06 -1.43 -31.86
CA CYS A 133 -7.25 -2.37 -32.64
C CYS A 133 -8.11 -3.44 -33.32
N ILE A 134 -9.08 -4.00 -32.59
CA ILE A 134 -10.03 -5.00 -33.09
C ILE A 134 -10.83 -4.44 -34.27
N LEU A 135 -11.37 -3.22 -34.13
CA LEU A 135 -12.14 -2.58 -35.19
C LEU A 135 -11.32 -2.36 -36.47
N ILE A 136 -10.08 -1.88 -36.35
CA ILE A 136 -9.20 -1.68 -37.50
C ILE A 136 -8.92 -3.01 -38.20
N ALA A 137 -8.57 -4.05 -37.45
CA ALA A 137 -8.31 -5.38 -38.01
C ALA A 137 -9.57 -5.98 -38.68
N GLN A 138 -10.75 -5.83 -38.06
CA GLN A 138 -12.02 -6.27 -38.62
C GLN A 138 -12.32 -5.61 -39.97
N VAL A 139 -12.13 -4.30 -40.09
CA VAL A 139 -12.35 -3.56 -41.34
C VAL A 139 -11.38 -4.03 -42.43
N LEU A 140 -10.10 -4.21 -42.09
CA LEU A 140 -9.06 -4.58 -43.06
C LEU A 140 -9.14 -6.04 -43.53
N LEU A 141 -9.61 -6.94 -42.67
CA LEU A 141 -9.80 -8.35 -43.00
C LEU A 141 -11.17 -8.61 -43.62
N GLY A 142 -12.16 -7.75 -43.36
CA GLY A 142 -13.54 -7.94 -43.84
C GLY A 142 -14.22 -9.14 -43.17
N GLU A 143 -13.82 -9.46 -41.94
CA GLU A 143 -14.26 -10.63 -41.18
C GLU A 143 -14.55 -10.21 -39.74
N LYS A 144 -15.66 -10.68 -39.17
CA LYS A 144 -15.93 -10.48 -37.73
C LYS A 144 -15.02 -11.40 -36.90
N PRO A 145 -14.30 -10.89 -35.92
CA PRO A 145 -13.45 -11.71 -35.07
C PRO A 145 -14.25 -12.49 -34.03
N ILE A 146 -13.66 -13.58 -33.56
CA ILE A 146 -13.99 -14.21 -32.27
C ILE A 146 -13.20 -13.45 -31.20
N ILE A 147 -13.88 -12.74 -30.31
CA ILE A 147 -13.27 -11.99 -29.20
C ILE A 147 -12.95 -12.94 -28.05
N GLU A 148 -11.87 -12.69 -27.31
CA GLU A 148 -11.46 -13.49 -26.14
C GLU A 148 -11.37 -14.99 -26.48
N TYR A 149 -10.66 -15.29 -27.57
CA TYR A 149 -10.60 -16.63 -28.14
C TYR A 149 -9.73 -17.57 -27.31
N ARG A 150 -10.36 -18.62 -26.73
CA ARG A 150 -9.72 -19.65 -25.87
C ARG A 150 -9.84 -21.06 -26.46
N PRO A 151 -9.18 -21.37 -27.58
CA PRO A 151 -9.22 -22.71 -28.17
C PRO A 151 -8.52 -23.76 -27.30
N PRO A 152 -8.91 -25.05 -27.38
CA PRO A 152 -8.26 -26.12 -26.62
C PRO A 152 -6.73 -26.20 -26.84
N PHE A 153 -6.23 -25.95 -28.06
CA PHE A 153 -4.81 -26.01 -28.37
C PHE A 153 -3.97 -24.91 -27.68
N LEU A 154 -4.60 -23.84 -27.17
CA LEU A 154 -3.92 -22.80 -26.38
C LEU A 154 -3.71 -23.20 -24.91
N ASN A 155 -4.14 -24.39 -24.48
CA ASN A 155 -3.90 -24.90 -23.14
C ASN A 155 -4.32 -23.92 -22.02
N GLY A 156 -5.51 -23.33 -22.17
CA GLY A 156 -6.07 -22.36 -21.21
C GLY A 156 -5.59 -20.91 -21.40
N LEU A 157 -4.73 -20.63 -22.39
CA LEU A 157 -4.41 -19.26 -22.81
C LEU A 157 -5.52 -18.67 -23.69
N GLU A 158 -5.56 -17.34 -23.76
CA GLU A 158 -6.53 -16.55 -24.53
C GLU A 158 -5.82 -15.67 -25.55
N LEU A 159 -6.50 -15.37 -26.66
CA LEU A 159 -6.14 -14.32 -27.61
C LEU A 159 -7.23 -13.25 -27.62
N ASP A 160 -6.87 -11.97 -27.74
CA ASP A 160 -7.86 -10.87 -27.68
C ASP A 160 -8.90 -10.95 -28.80
N ALA A 161 -8.47 -11.28 -30.01
CA ALA A 161 -9.34 -11.51 -31.14
C ALA A 161 -8.75 -12.50 -32.15
N PHE A 162 -9.60 -13.30 -32.78
CA PHE A 162 -9.20 -14.27 -33.80
C PHE A 162 -10.05 -14.17 -35.07
N PHE A 163 -9.38 -14.10 -36.21
CA PHE A 163 -9.95 -14.03 -37.55
C PHE A 163 -9.68 -15.36 -38.27
N GLN A 164 -10.71 -16.18 -38.38
CA GLN A 164 -10.60 -17.58 -38.77
C GLN A 164 -10.20 -17.74 -40.24
N LYS A 165 -10.77 -16.93 -41.14
CA LYS A 165 -10.53 -17.04 -42.59
C LYS A 165 -9.06 -16.81 -42.94
N TYR A 166 -8.42 -15.83 -42.32
CA TYR A 166 -7.02 -15.50 -42.58
C TYR A 166 -6.05 -16.16 -41.60
N ARG A 167 -6.56 -16.94 -40.63
CA ARG A 167 -5.76 -17.52 -39.54
C ARG A 167 -4.93 -16.45 -38.81
N VAL A 168 -5.53 -15.29 -38.53
CA VAL A 168 -4.87 -14.18 -37.85
C VAL A 168 -5.39 -14.08 -36.42
N ALA A 169 -4.47 -14.05 -35.45
CA ALA A 169 -4.76 -13.71 -34.07
C ALA A 169 -4.27 -12.28 -33.78
N LEU A 170 -5.08 -11.45 -33.14
CA LEU A 170 -4.70 -10.13 -32.64
C LEU A 170 -4.47 -10.23 -31.13
N GLU A 171 -3.36 -9.67 -30.66
CA GLU A 171 -2.99 -9.58 -29.26
C GLU A 171 -2.50 -8.16 -28.94
N VAL A 172 -3.10 -7.51 -27.96
CA VAL A 172 -2.83 -6.12 -27.57
C VAL A 172 -1.99 -6.11 -26.30
N GLN A 173 -0.75 -5.67 -26.45
CA GLN A 173 0.26 -5.72 -25.40
C GLN A 173 0.22 -4.40 -24.60
N GLY A 174 -0.08 -4.49 -23.30
CA GLY A 174 -0.14 -3.33 -22.41
C GLY A 174 1.24 -2.87 -21.90
N ALA A 175 1.30 -1.67 -21.33
CA ALA A 175 2.52 -1.07 -20.79
C ALA A 175 3.23 -1.92 -19.74
N GLN A 176 2.44 -2.72 -19.01
CA GLN A 176 2.95 -3.65 -18.02
C GLN A 176 3.86 -4.74 -18.60
N HIS A 177 3.89 -4.96 -19.92
CA HIS A 177 4.76 -5.97 -20.54
C HIS A 177 6.17 -5.44 -20.89
N ARG A 178 6.39 -4.11 -20.91
CA ARG A 178 7.70 -3.49 -21.24
C ARG A 178 8.41 -2.83 -20.07
N LEU A 179 7.68 -2.31 -19.09
CA LEU A 179 8.29 -1.54 -18.00
C LEU A 179 8.97 -2.48 -16.99
N HIS A 180 10.23 -2.79 -17.28
CA HIS A 180 11.14 -3.61 -16.47
C HIS A 180 11.45 -3.03 -15.08
N SER A 181 11.11 -1.77 -14.81
CA SER A 181 11.43 -1.14 -13.53
C SER A 181 10.61 0.13 -13.39
N THR A 182 9.54 0.09 -12.61
CA THR A 182 9.07 1.18 -11.74
C THR A 182 7.68 0.80 -11.22
N SER A 183 7.59 0.53 -9.92
CA SER A 183 6.34 0.44 -9.13
C SER A 183 5.31 -0.68 -9.43
N TRP A 184 5.27 -1.31 -10.62
CA TRP A 184 4.21 -2.27 -10.97
C TRP A 184 4.51 -3.72 -10.61
N TYR A 185 5.73 -4.19 -10.86
CA TYR A 185 6.20 -5.50 -10.39
C TYR A 185 7.19 -5.30 -9.25
N LYS A 186 6.79 -5.71 -8.05
CA LYS A 186 7.71 -5.85 -6.91
C LYS A 186 8.56 -7.13 -7.01
N ASP A 187 8.27 -8.00 -7.97
CA ASP A 187 8.75 -9.38 -8.02
C ASP A 187 9.17 -9.77 -9.45
N VAL A 188 10.44 -10.10 -9.61
CA VAL A 188 11.08 -10.53 -10.88
C VAL A 188 10.39 -11.78 -11.44
N LYS A 189 9.90 -12.66 -10.57
CA LYS A 189 9.24 -13.91 -10.98
C LYS A 189 7.96 -13.66 -11.77
N LYS A 190 7.17 -12.67 -11.37
CA LYS A 190 5.93 -12.31 -12.09
C LYS A 190 6.21 -11.77 -13.49
N LEU A 191 7.33 -11.08 -13.67
CA LEU A 191 7.76 -10.60 -14.98
C LEU A 191 8.21 -11.77 -15.87
N GLU A 192 9.01 -12.70 -15.34
CA GLU A 192 9.41 -13.91 -16.06
C GLU A 192 8.17 -14.72 -16.50
N ASP A 193 7.17 -14.86 -15.64
CA ASP A 193 5.93 -15.56 -15.96
C ASP A 193 5.18 -14.92 -17.14
N VAL A 194 5.15 -13.58 -17.23
CA VAL A 194 4.53 -12.85 -18.35
C VAL A 194 5.32 -13.08 -19.65
N VAL A 195 6.64 -12.92 -19.60
CA VAL A 195 7.50 -13.14 -20.78
C VAL A 195 7.38 -14.58 -21.28
N ASN A 196 7.40 -15.55 -20.37
CA ASN A 196 7.22 -16.97 -20.70
C ASN A 196 5.84 -17.26 -21.29
N ARG A 197 4.79 -16.60 -20.78
CA ARG A 197 3.42 -16.73 -21.31
C ARG A 197 3.32 -16.19 -22.73
N ASP A 198 3.88 -15.00 -23.00
CA ASP A 198 3.86 -14.39 -24.34
C ASP A 198 4.66 -15.23 -25.34
N ARG A 199 5.83 -15.74 -24.91
CA ARG A 199 6.63 -16.67 -25.71
C ARG A 199 5.84 -17.93 -26.03
N LYS A 200 5.13 -18.51 -25.05
CA LYS A 200 4.31 -19.69 -25.24
C LYS A 200 3.16 -19.43 -26.22
N LYS A 201 2.47 -18.28 -26.14
CA LYS A 201 1.45 -17.88 -27.13
C LYS A 201 2.03 -17.83 -28.54
N ARG A 202 3.18 -17.17 -28.74
CA ARG A 202 3.86 -17.09 -30.04
C ARG A 202 4.16 -18.47 -30.61
N CYS A 203 4.79 -19.35 -29.81
CA CYS A 203 5.12 -20.71 -30.25
C CYS A 203 3.85 -21.48 -30.65
N ILE A 204 2.81 -21.52 -29.79
CA ILE A 204 1.60 -22.27 -30.10
C ILE A 204 0.89 -21.73 -31.35
N CYS A 205 0.79 -20.41 -31.51
CA CYS A 205 0.22 -19.82 -32.72
C CYS A 205 1.00 -20.24 -33.96
N GLN A 206 2.34 -20.15 -33.92
CA GLN A 206 3.20 -20.53 -35.03
C GLN A 206 3.06 -22.01 -35.39
N ASP A 207 3.08 -22.91 -34.40
CA ASP A 207 2.93 -24.36 -34.59
C ASP A 207 1.57 -24.73 -35.21
N ASN A 208 0.55 -23.88 -34.98
CA ASN A 208 -0.79 -24.06 -35.54
C ASN A 208 -0.98 -23.28 -36.85
N GLY A 209 0.05 -22.66 -37.44
CA GLY A 209 -0.09 -21.86 -38.66
C GLY A 209 -1.02 -20.65 -38.49
N ILE A 210 -0.97 -20.02 -37.32
CA ILE A 210 -1.70 -18.79 -36.98
C ILE A 210 -0.72 -17.63 -37.01
N PHE A 211 -1.04 -16.60 -37.78
CA PHE A 211 -0.30 -15.34 -37.80
C PHE A 211 -0.69 -14.51 -36.57
N LEU A 212 0.24 -14.37 -35.62
CA LEU A 212 0.03 -13.54 -34.44
C LEU A 212 0.40 -12.08 -34.74
N LEU A 213 -0.57 -11.20 -34.61
CA LEU A 213 -0.48 -9.75 -34.79
C LEU A 213 -0.45 -9.06 -33.42
N GLU A 214 0.74 -8.72 -32.94
CA GLU A 214 0.93 -8.12 -31.62
C GLU A 214 1.00 -6.59 -31.68
N VAL A 215 0.05 -5.87 -31.09
CA VAL A 215 0.03 -4.40 -31.11
C VAL A 215 0.31 -3.84 -29.72
N TRP A 216 1.34 -3.01 -29.59
CA TRP A 216 1.70 -2.39 -28.32
C TRP A 216 0.87 -1.12 -28.05
N TYR A 217 0.58 -0.86 -26.77
CA TYR A 217 -0.21 0.29 -26.32
C TYR A 217 0.34 1.67 -26.75
N ASP A 218 1.65 1.76 -27.02
CA ASP A 218 2.35 2.98 -27.45
C ASP A 218 2.49 3.09 -28.97
N GLU A 219 2.08 2.05 -29.73
CA GLU A 219 2.04 2.09 -31.18
C GLU A 219 0.79 2.82 -31.69
N LYS A 220 0.86 3.32 -32.93
CA LYS A 220 -0.29 3.89 -33.65
C LYS A 220 -1.00 2.76 -34.41
N PRO A 221 -2.14 2.22 -33.93
CA PRO A 221 -2.77 1.05 -34.53
C PRO A 221 -3.20 1.29 -35.98
N GLU A 222 -3.50 2.53 -36.35
CA GLU A 222 -3.83 2.94 -37.73
C GLU A 222 -2.66 2.80 -38.71
N ILE A 223 -1.44 2.60 -38.22
CA ILE A 223 -0.25 2.40 -39.04
C ILE A 223 0.19 0.94 -38.92
N VAL A 224 0.41 0.46 -37.69
CA VAL A 224 1.03 -0.86 -37.49
C VAL A 224 0.11 -2.02 -37.90
N ILE A 225 -1.21 -1.90 -37.73
CA ILE A 225 -2.15 -2.97 -38.10
C ILE A 225 -2.22 -3.12 -39.62
N PRO A 226 -2.49 -2.06 -40.42
CA PRO A 226 -2.47 -2.16 -41.88
C PRO A 226 -1.17 -2.73 -42.44
N GLU A 227 -0.01 -2.22 -42.01
CA GLU A 227 1.29 -2.67 -42.53
C GLU A 227 1.50 -4.17 -42.32
N ARG A 228 1.17 -4.68 -41.13
CA ARG A 228 1.37 -6.09 -40.79
C ARG A 228 0.34 -6.99 -41.46
N ILE A 229 -0.92 -6.57 -41.57
CA ILE A 229 -1.94 -7.30 -42.33
C ILE A 229 -1.58 -7.37 -43.82
N GLN A 230 -1.05 -6.29 -44.41
CA GLN A 230 -0.58 -6.31 -45.79
C GLN A 230 0.54 -7.33 -46.01
N LYS A 231 1.50 -7.41 -45.08
CA LYS A 231 2.56 -8.45 -45.10
C LYS A 231 1.96 -9.85 -45.06
N ILE A 232 1.03 -10.11 -44.14
CA ILE A 232 0.35 -11.42 -44.03
C ILE A 232 -0.38 -11.78 -45.32
N LYS A 233 -1.18 -10.85 -45.88
CA LYS A 233 -1.87 -11.07 -47.16
C LYS A 233 -0.88 -11.35 -48.30
N GLY A 234 0.27 -10.69 -48.31
CA GLY A 234 1.36 -10.95 -49.25
C GLY A 234 1.87 -12.38 -49.17
N PHE A 235 2.19 -12.87 -47.96
CA PHE A 235 2.63 -14.25 -47.74
C PHE A 235 1.59 -15.29 -48.16
N VAL A 236 0.33 -15.08 -47.78
CA VAL A 236 -0.78 -15.98 -48.11
C VAL A 236 -0.97 -16.08 -49.62
N ASN A 237 -1.00 -14.94 -50.32
CA ASN A 237 -1.13 -14.92 -51.78
C ASN A 237 0.05 -15.58 -52.50
N GLN A 238 1.27 -15.44 -51.98
CA GLN A 238 2.45 -16.09 -52.56
C GLN A 238 2.39 -17.61 -52.37
N ALA A 239 1.93 -18.08 -51.20
CA ALA A 239 1.75 -19.51 -50.95
C ALA A 239 0.72 -20.12 -51.92
N PHE A 240 -0.44 -19.50 -52.11
CA PHE A 240 -1.45 -20.00 -53.07
C PHE A 240 -0.90 -20.12 -54.50
N LYS A 241 -0.13 -19.14 -54.96
CA LYS A 241 0.53 -19.20 -56.29
C LYS A 241 1.52 -20.36 -56.46
N ILE A 242 2.09 -20.88 -55.37
CA ILE A 242 3.02 -22.01 -55.40
C ILE A 242 2.26 -23.35 -55.46
N PHE A 243 1.07 -23.42 -54.87
CA PHE A 243 0.26 -24.64 -54.82
C PHE A 243 -0.73 -24.79 -55.99
N ASP A 244 -0.96 -23.73 -56.76
CA ASP A 244 -1.72 -23.77 -58.03
C ASP A 244 -0.86 -24.22 -59.24
N LEU A 245 0.20 -25.02 -59.01
CA LEU A 245 1.08 -25.63 -60.02
C LEU A 245 0.82 -27.12 -60.20
#